data_AF-T0RHX4-F1
#
_entry.id   AF-T0RHX4-F1
#
_cell.length_a   1.000
_cell.length_b   1.000
_cell.length_c   1.000
_cell.angle_alpha   90.00
_cell.angle_beta   90.00
_cell.angle_gamma   90.00
#
_symmetry.space_group_name_H-M   'P 1'
#
loop_
_entity.id
_entity.type
_entity.pdbx_description
1 polymer ?
#
loop_
_entity_poly.entity_id
_entity_poly.type
_entity_poly.pdbx_seq_one_letter_code
_entity_poly.pdbx_strand_id
1 'polypeptide(L)'
;MKKYLIVLLASLFFADQAMSMGLFRSRQTGSSSNSGANTTPTPTPSEPNREPASPVEPQYDTPALDSTYMNEEVAEFINAEVESQFGSAELLKVRDGSFNTSSDHCSNALDGKDRFVDQISFYVSEQLLNIRPEVAHLSSYYAVPSSRDKHALTGLAHFPLCHSTKSSLTTSLKKVPGSDVIEMLNEFEDKVNGLRDDMLAGDEVAKLDLVKTWSKFMGCLSYVESLTTADASSSVKVAGKYAPSNYRKPAGVKFYEDPYQPAESKLNIGLYQFTPRYTGNIGACLKHWNQMYPQCPVNEKASQSDLIRMFGSSHQGMNAFCGVNKVAQTFAIQVNTTASKSTHPSNRSSSGLVPAAQRCVTPFIYAGYAYNHFGPLQNSTGANLKKLMSCVLK
;
A
#
# COMPACT_ATOMS: atom_id res chain seq x y z
N MET A 1 22.99 26.37 31.52
CA MET A 1 22.56 26.61 30.12
C MET A 1 22.69 25.39 29.17
N LYS A 2 22.85 24.15 29.64
CA LYS A 2 22.94 22.96 28.76
C LYS A 2 21.70 22.03 28.75
N LYS A 3 20.70 22.26 29.60
CA LYS A 3 19.49 21.41 29.69
C LYS A 3 18.31 21.84 28.81
N TYR A 4 18.29 23.09 28.34
CA TYR A 4 17.23 23.61 27.46
C TYR A 4 17.50 23.41 25.96
N LEU A 5 18.74 23.10 25.58
CA LEU A 5 19.11 22.90 24.17
C LEU A 5 18.65 21.52 23.65
N ILE A 6 18.54 20.51 24.52
CA ILE A 6 18.13 19.14 24.14
C ILE A 6 16.61 19.05 23.90
N VAL A 7 15.81 19.87 24.60
CA VAL A 7 14.35 19.91 24.42
C VAL A 7 13.95 20.67 23.14
N LEU A 8 14.76 21.65 22.71
CA LEU A 8 14.54 22.40 21.47
C LEU A 8 14.95 21.62 20.20
N LEU A 9 15.97 20.75 20.29
CA LEU A 9 16.35 19.86 19.18
C LEU A 9 15.38 18.69 18.97
N ALA A 10 14.71 18.22 20.03
CA ALA A 10 13.67 17.20 19.92
C ALA A 10 12.34 17.75 19.36
N SER A 11 12.05 19.04 19.48
CA SER A 11 10.81 19.66 18.99
C SER A 11 10.89 20.15 17.54
N LEU A 12 12.09 20.30 16.97
CA LEU A 12 12.30 20.67 15.56
C LEU A 12 12.13 19.52 14.57
N PHE A 13 12.11 18.25 15.01
CA PHE A 13 11.86 17.10 14.14
C PHE A 13 10.38 16.70 13.98
N PHE A 14 9.45 17.29 14.75
CA PHE A 14 8.03 16.93 14.73
C PHE A 14 7.10 17.98 14.11
N ALA A 15 7.62 19.13 13.68
CA ALA A 15 6.79 20.27 13.25
C ALA A 15 6.43 20.31 11.75
N ASP A 16 6.90 19.38 10.92
CA ASP A 16 6.85 19.54 9.45
C ASP A 16 5.92 18.55 8.70
N GLN A 17 5.09 17.80 9.43
CA GLN A 17 4.03 16.90 8.89
C GLN A 17 2.68 17.64 8.68
N ALA A 18 2.67 18.96 8.84
CA ALA A 18 1.46 19.77 8.73
C ALA A 18 1.05 20.01 7.26
N MET A 19 -0.26 19.91 7.04
CA MET A 19 -1.03 20.22 5.83
C MET A 19 -1.29 19.06 4.86
N SER A 20 -2.41 18.35 5.08
CA SER A 20 -3.44 18.00 4.07
C SER A 20 -4.04 16.62 4.31
N MET A 21 -4.98 16.49 5.25
CA MET A 21 -5.87 15.32 5.31
C MET A 21 -7.30 15.70 5.76
N GLY A 22 -7.76 16.91 5.44
CA GLY A 22 -9.07 17.44 5.83
C GLY A 22 -10.14 17.45 4.73
N LEU A 23 -10.07 16.59 3.71
CA LEU A 23 -10.96 16.64 2.55
C LEU A 23 -11.79 15.37 2.35
N PHE A 24 -12.56 14.97 3.36
CA PHE A 24 -13.69 14.04 3.14
C PHE A 24 -14.92 14.53 3.91
N ARG A 25 -15.57 15.59 3.40
CA ARG A 25 -16.92 15.98 3.80
C ARG A 25 -17.82 15.92 2.57
N SER A 26 -18.65 14.87 2.49
CA SER A 26 -19.65 14.69 1.44
C SER A 26 -20.67 15.83 1.49
N ARG A 27 -20.84 16.55 0.36
CA ARG A 27 -21.96 17.46 0.13
C ARG A 27 -22.86 16.81 -0.92
N GLN A 28 -23.83 16.01 -0.49
CA GLN A 28 -24.92 15.55 -1.35
C GLN A 28 -25.90 16.70 -1.56
N THR A 29 -25.95 17.24 -2.77
CA THR A 29 -27.09 18.03 -3.26
C THR A 29 -27.95 17.11 -4.12
N GLY A 30 -29.16 16.81 -3.63
CA GLY A 30 -30.19 16.19 -4.44
C GLY A 30 -30.75 17.18 -5.46
N SER A 31 -31.16 16.65 -6.62
CA SER A 31 -32.15 17.32 -7.48
C SER A 31 -32.87 16.25 -8.30
N SER A 32 -34.16 16.11 -8.00
CA SER A 32 -35.18 15.38 -8.74
C SER A 32 -35.69 16.20 -9.93
N SER A 33 -36.17 15.52 -10.98
CA SER A 33 -37.11 15.93 -12.06
C SER A 33 -36.59 15.45 -13.43
N ASN A 34 -37.38 15.08 -14.43
CA ASN A 34 -38.79 14.72 -14.57
C ASN A 34 -38.91 13.97 -15.91
N SER A 35 -39.90 13.10 -16.00
CA SER A 35 -40.27 12.33 -17.19
C SER A 35 -40.74 13.23 -18.35
N GLY A 36 -40.32 12.88 -19.57
CA GLY A 36 -40.89 13.38 -20.82
C GLY A 36 -40.91 12.26 -21.85
N ALA A 37 -42.10 11.70 -22.09
CA ALA A 37 -42.34 10.69 -23.12
C ALA A 37 -42.35 11.35 -24.50
N ASN A 38 -41.55 10.83 -25.43
CA ASN A 38 -41.71 11.14 -26.85
C ASN A 38 -41.43 9.88 -27.67
N THR A 39 -42.43 9.48 -28.44
CA THR A 39 -42.47 8.33 -29.35
C THR A 39 -41.63 8.58 -30.59
N THR A 40 -40.71 7.66 -30.88
CA THR A 40 -39.84 7.66 -32.07
C THR A 40 -39.90 6.28 -32.74
N PRO A 41 -39.93 6.20 -34.08
CA PRO A 41 -40.37 5.02 -34.83
C PRO A 41 -39.38 3.84 -34.80
N THR A 42 -39.96 2.64 -34.95
CA THR A 42 -39.30 1.33 -35.03
C THR A 42 -38.17 1.32 -36.07
N PRO A 43 -36.91 1.12 -35.65
CA PRO A 43 -35.82 0.84 -36.57
C PRO A 43 -35.79 -0.64 -36.97
N THR A 44 -35.48 -0.87 -38.24
CA THR A 44 -35.13 -2.14 -38.87
C THR A 44 -34.13 -2.94 -38.00
N PRO A 45 -34.26 -4.27 -37.87
CA PRO A 45 -33.34 -5.09 -37.09
C PRO A 45 -31.92 -4.91 -37.62
N SER A 46 -31.11 -4.18 -36.86
CA SER A 46 -29.68 -4.11 -37.08
C SER A 46 -29.09 -5.44 -36.62
N GLU A 47 -28.20 -6.01 -37.42
CA GLU A 47 -27.32 -7.12 -37.03
C GLU A 47 -26.82 -6.89 -35.60
N PRO A 48 -26.78 -7.91 -34.72
CA PRO A 48 -26.27 -7.73 -33.37
C PRO A 48 -24.87 -7.13 -33.50
N ASN A 49 -24.76 -5.87 -33.07
CA ASN A 49 -23.49 -5.17 -32.98
C ASN A 49 -22.61 -6.06 -32.11
N ARG A 50 -21.71 -6.83 -32.74
CA ARG A 50 -20.72 -7.64 -32.02
C ARG A 50 -19.88 -6.62 -31.30
N GLU A 51 -20.16 -6.47 -30.01
CA GLU A 51 -19.32 -5.73 -29.09
C GLU A 51 -17.88 -6.21 -29.36
N PRO A 52 -16.95 -5.30 -29.71
CA PRO A 52 -15.57 -5.68 -29.95
C PRO A 52 -15.12 -6.55 -28.78
N ALA A 53 -14.57 -7.72 -29.07
CA ALA A 53 -14.02 -8.59 -28.04
C ALA A 53 -13.13 -7.71 -27.15
N SER A 54 -13.46 -7.65 -25.85
CA SER A 54 -12.67 -6.88 -24.90
C SER A 54 -11.21 -7.31 -25.07
N PRO A 55 -10.25 -6.37 -25.14
CA PRO A 55 -8.84 -6.71 -25.30
C PRO A 55 -8.49 -7.80 -24.29
N VAL A 56 -7.96 -8.93 -24.79
CA VAL A 56 -7.50 -10.00 -23.91
C VAL A 56 -6.39 -9.42 -23.06
N GLU A 57 -6.66 -9.33 -21.78
CA GLU A 57 -5.73 -8.79 -20.81
C GLU A 57 -4.56 -9.76 -20.63
N PRO A 58 -3.30 -9.31 -20.73
CA PRO A 58 -2.16 -10.18 -20.53
C PRO A 58 -2.16 -10.73 -19.10
N GLN A 59 -2.27 -12.04 -18.99
CA GLN A 59 -2.00 -12.78 -17.78
C GLN A 59 -0.57 -13.32 -17.87
N TYR A 60 0.23 -13.08 -16.84
CA TYR A 60 1.63 -13.50 -16.82
C TYR A 60 1.79 -14.75 -15.97
N ASP A 61 2.38 -15.79 -16.52
CA ASP A 61 2.82 -16.93 -15.71
C ASP A 61 4.11 -16.54 -14.99
N THR A 62 4.19 -16.83 -13.68
CA THR A 62 5.43 -16.61 -12.93
C THR A 62 6.15 -17.94 -12.73
N PRO A 63 7.49 -17.94 -12.76
CA PRO A 63 8.26 -19.12 -12.38
C PRO A 63 7.85 -19.64 -11.01
N ALA A 64 7.73 -20.97 -10.85
CA ALA A 64 7.34 -21.56 -9.58
C ALA A 64 8.55 -21.58 -8.64
N LEU A 65 8.45 -20.89 -7.51
CA LEU A 65 9.47 -20.94 -6.44
C LEU A 65 8.85 -21.57 -5.20
N ASP A 66 9.60 -22.42 -4.53
CA ASP A 66 9.18 -22.95 -3.24
C ASP A 66 9.07 -21.80 -2.22
N SER A 67 7.90 -21.71 -1.59
CA SER A 67 7.59 -20.62 -0.65
C SER A 67 8.44 -20.67 0.62
N THR A 68 8.92 -21.85 1.04
CA THR A 68 9.78 -21.97 2.22
C THR A 68 11.17 -21.45 1.91
N TYR A 69 11.76 -21.92 0.81
CA TYR A 69 13.06 -21.45 0.32
C TYR A 69 13.07 -19.93 0.12
N MET A 70 12.06 -19.38 -0.57
CA MET A 70 11.97 -17.95 -0.81
C MET A 70 11.91 -17.14 0.51
N ASN A 71 11.15 -17.59 1.51
CA ASN A 71 11.03 -16.89 2.78
C ASN A 71 12.35 -16.91 3.58
N GLU A 72 13.08 -18.02 3.56
CA GLU A 72 14.40 -18.13 4.22
C GLU A 72 15.41 -17.19 3.57
N GLU A 73 15.52 -17.24 2.25
CA GLU A 73 16.38 -16.36 1.45
C GLU A 73 16.07 -14.87 1.65
N VAL A 74 14.79 -14.51 1.70
CA VAL A 74 14.38 -13.13 1.95
C VAL A 74 14.71 -12.72 3.40
N ALA A 75 14.48 -13.59 4.38
CA ALA A 75 14.80 -13.28 5.78
C ALA A 75 16.30 -13.06 6.00
N GLU A 76 17.15 -13.90 5.41
CA GLU A 76 18.61 -13.73 5.46
C GLU A 76 19.05 -12.42 4.80
N PHE A 77 18.50 -12.11 3.63
CA PHE A 77 18.73 -10.85 2.93
C PHE A 77 18.31 -9.65 3.79
N ILE A 78 17.12 -9.66 4.38
CA ILE A 78 16.62 -8.57 5.23
C ILE A 78 17.46 -8.39 6.50
N ASN A 79 18.00 -9.46 7.07
CA ASN A 79 18.95 -9.39 8.18
C ASN A 79 20.20 -8.58 7.80
N ALA A 80 20.81 -8.95 6.68
CA ALA A 80 22.03 -8.31 6.19
C ALA A 80 21.79 -6.85 5.81
N GLU A 81 20.65 -6.56 5.20
CA GLU A 81 20.44 -5.32 4.46
C GLU A 81 19.58 -4.28 5.20
N VAL A 82 18.67 -4.69 6.09
CA VAL A 82 17.74 -3.75 6.76
C VAL A 82 18.02 -3.68 8.25
N GLU A 83 18.02 -4.83 8.92
CA GLU A 83 18.16 -4.91 10.38
C GLU A 83 19.51 -4.33 10.85
N SER A 84 20.58 -4.61 10.09
CA SER A 84 21.92 -4.05 10.30
C SER A 84 21.94 -2.51 10.27
N GLN A 85 21.15 -1.87 9.39
CA GLN A 85 21.11 -0.41 9.24
C GLN A 85 20.41 0.27 10.42
N PHE A 86 19.43 -0.40 11.04
CA PHE A 86 18.68 0.14 12.17
C PHE A 86 19.21 -0.33 13.53
N GLY A 87 20.17 -1.25 13.57
CA GLY A 87 20.72 -1.81 14.81
C GLY A 87 19.66 -2.52 15.65
N SER A 88 18.68 -3.12 14.98
CA SER A 88 17.47 -3.71 15.55
C SER A 88 17.18 -5.01 14.81
N ALA A 89 16.50 -5.97 15.45
CA ALA A 89 16.12 -7.25 14.87
C ALA A 89 14.59 -7.45 14.87
N GLU A 90 13.82 -6.37 14.76
CA GLU A 90 12.37 -6.41 14.95
C GLU A 90 11.64 -7.13 13.80
N LEU A 91 12.11 -7.07 12.56
CA LEU A 91 11.50 -7.83 11.45
C LEU A 91 11.74 -9.34 11.59
N LEU A 92 12.89 -9.72 12.14
CA LEU A 92 13.31 -11.13 12.31
C LEU A 92 12.91 -11.75 13.64
N LYS A 93 12.45 -10.94 14.59
CA LYS A 93 12.02 -11.42 15.91
C LYS A 93 10.86 -12.40 15.76
N VAL A 94 11.07 -13.63 16.22
CA VAL A 94 10.01 -14.64 16.38
C VAL A 94 9.00 -14.11 17.38
N ARG A 95 7.73 -14.06 16.96
CA ARG A 95 6.65 -13.47 17.75
C ARG A 95 5.96 -14.53 18.58
N ASP A 96 5.61 -14.16 19.81
CA ASP A 96 4.73 -15.00 20.60
C ASP A 96 3.33 -15.03 19.95
N GLY A 97 2.75 -16.23 19.84
CA GLY A 97 1.40 -16.40 19.31
C GLY A 97 0.30 -16.01 20.31
N SER A 98 0.65 -15.34 21.43
CA SER A 98 -0.30 -15.14 22.54
C SER A 98 -1.44 -14.19 22.21
N PHE A 99 -1.27 -13.35 21.19
CA PHE A 99 -2.27 -12.43 20.66
C PHE A 99 -2.36 -12.52 19.14
N ASN A 100 -2.36 -13.74 18.60
CA ASN A 100 -2.66 -13.98 17.19
C ASN A 100 -4.18 -13.95 16.91
N THR A 101 -4.52 -13.93 15.64
CA THR A 101 -5.88 -13.94 15.13
C THR A 101 -6.00 -14.94 13.99
N SER A 102 -7.23 -15.30 13.60
CA SER A 102 -7.45 -16.22 12.47
C SER A 102 -6.85 -15.69 11.17
N SER A 103 -6.73 -14.37 10.99
CA SER A 103 -6.07 -13.80 9.82
C SER A 103 -4.57 -14.08 9.76
N ASP A 104 -3.90 -14.35 10.88
CA ASP A 104 -2.47 -14.66 10.86
C ASP A 104 -2.18 -16.09 10.32
N HIS A 105 -3.22 -16.94 10.24
CA HIS A 105 -3.14 -18.35 9.85
C HIS A 105 -4.07 -18.69 8.67
N CYS A 106 -4.33 -17.70 7.82
CA CYS A 106 -5.34 -17.81 6.74
C CYS A 106 -4.88 -18.66 5.54
N SER A 107 -3.58 -18.96 5.50
CA SER A 107 -2.92 -19.76 4.47
C SER A 107 -1.95 -20.72 5.15
N ASN A 108 -1.97 -21.99 4.75
CA ASN A 108 -1.01 -22.99 5.25
C ASN A 108 0.44 -22.62 4.90
N ALA A 109 0.67 -21.77 3.88
CA ALA A 109 2.00 -21.26 3.55
C ALA A 109 2.58 -20.33 4.64
N LEU A 110 1.75 -19.88 5.59
CA LEU A 110 2.15 -19.11 6.76
C LEU A 110 2.36 -19.97 8.01
N ASP A 111 2.14 -21.29 7.94
CA ASP A 111 2.35 -22.18 9.08
C ASP A 111 3.83 -22.15 9.50
N GLY A 112 4.08 -21.85 10.78
CA GLY A 112 5.43 -21.68 11.32
C GLY A 112 6.16 -20.41 10.86
N LYS A 113 5.49 -19.50 10.17
CA LYS A 113 6.02 -18.19 9.74
C LYS A 113 5.73 -17.12 10.78
N ASP A 114 6.44 -17.24 11.90
CA ASP A 114 6.20 -16.43 13.10
C ASP A 114 6.94 -15.08 13.12
N ARG A 115 7.70 -14.75 12.07
CA ARG A 115 8.42 -13.46 11.95
C ARG A 115 7.67 -12.52 11.02
N PHE A 116 7.88 -11.23 11.26
CA PHE A 116 7.27 -10.17 10.44
C PHE A 116 7.74 -10.19 9.00
N VAL A 117 9.03 -10.46 8.80
CA VAL A 117 9.60 -10.55 7.46
C VAL A 117 8.91 -11.63 6.63
N ASP A 118 8.53 -12.75 7.25
CA ASP A 118 7.87 -13.86 6.54
C ASP A 118 6.47 -13.46 6.06
N GLN A 119 5.74 -12.69 6.88
CA GLN A 119 4.42 -12.16 6.51
C GLN A 119 4.55 -11.15 5.37
N ILE A 120 5.56 -10.26 5.43
CA ILE A 120 5.83 -9.29 4.36
C ILE A 120 6.19 -10.00 3.05
N SER A 121 7.14 -10.93 3.07
CA SER A 121 7.62 -11.63 1.87
C SER A 121 6.53 -12.48 1.23
N PHE A 122 5.71 -13.17 2.05
CA PHE A 122 4.56 -13.92 1.57
C PHE A 122 3.59 -13.01 0.81
N TYR A 123 3.14 -11.90 1.42
CA TYR A 123 2.17 -11.02 0.76
C TYR A 123 2.76 -10.19 -0.39
N VAL A 124 4.06 -9.93 -0.40
CA VAL A 124 4.76 -9.38 -1.58
C VAL A 124 4.66 -10.36 -2.73
N SER A 125 5.01 -11.64 -2.51
CA SER A 125 4.96 -12.69 -3.54
C SER A 125 3.54 -12.88 -4.10
N GLU A 126 2.54 -13.01 -3.22
CA GLU A 126 1.13 -13.20 -3.59
C GLU A 126 0.54 -12.04 -4.41
N GLN A 127 1.15 -10.86 -4.34
CA GLN A 127 0.65 -9.63 -4.97
C GLN A 127 1.57 -9.11 -6.07
N LEU A 128 2.54 -9.91 -6.54
CA LEU A 128 3.42 -9.55 -7.64
C LEU A 128 2.66 -9.32 -8.95
N LEU A 129 1.79 -10.25 -9.32
CA LEU A 129 1.13 -10.27 -10.63
C LEU A 129 -0.33 -10.73 -10.52
N ASN A 130 -1.10 -10.42 -11.56
CA ASN A 130 -2.44 -10.96 -11.84
C ASN A 130 -3.48 -10.81 -10.72
N ILE A 131 -3.37 -9.78 -9.88
CA ILE A 131 -4.42 -9.43 -8.93
C ILE A 131 -5.31 -8.33 -9.51
N ARG A 132 -6.59 -8.28 -9.09
CA ARG A 132 -7.46 -7.11 -9.32
C ARG A 132 -7.72 -6.44 -7.98
N PRO A 133 -6.86 -5.49 -7.55
CA PRO A 133 -7.03 -4.82 -6.26
C PRO A 133 -8.40 -4.15 -6.15
N GLU A 134 -9.04 -4.25 -4.99
CA GLU A 134 -10.38 -3.69 -4.79
C GLU A 134 -10.34 -2.16 -4.67
N VAL A 135 -10.53 -1.45 -5.79
CA VAL A 135 -10.57 0.03 -5.84
C VAL A 135 -11.89 0.60 -6.36
N ALA A 136 -12.92 -0.24 -6.58
CA ALA A 136 -14.15 0.17 -7.26
C ALA A 136 -14.97 1.19 -6.46
N HIS A 137 -14.99 1.01 -5.13
CA HIS A 137 -15.60 1.95 -4.21
C HIS A 137 -14.91 3.33 -4.17
N LEU A 138 -13.71 3.46 -4.76
CA LEU A 138 -12.97 4.72 -4.87
C LEU A 138 -13.21 5.45 -6.21
N SER A 139 -14.10 4.91 -7.06
CA SER A 139 -14.43 5.44 -8.39
C SER A 139 -14.75 6.93 -8.41
N SER A 140 -15.54 7.43 -7.46
CA SER A 140 -15.92 8.85 -7.37
C SER A 140 -14.74 9.77 -7.04
N TYR A 141 -13.68 9.27 -6.43
CA TYR A 141 -12.52 10.06 -6.01
C TYR A 141 -11.42 10.07 -7.06
N TYR A 142 -11.15 8.90 -7.66
CA TYR A 142 -10.02 8.71 -8.56
C TYR A 142 -10.41 8.48 -10.02
N ALA A 143 -11.69 8.57 -10.36
CA ALA A 143 -12.20 8.36 -11.72
C ALA A 143 -11.79 7.00 -12.32
N VAL A 144 -11.75 5.97 -11.47
CA VAL A 144 -11.61 4.56 -11.87
C VAL A 144 -12.99 3.95 -12.13
N PRO A 145 -13.11 2.86 -12.92
CA PRO A 145 -14.39 2.19 -13.10
C PRO A 145 -15.03 1.78 -11.77
N SER A 146 -16.36 1.92 -11.66
CA SER A 146 -17.11 1.51 -10.46
C SER A 146 -17.37 0.00 -10.38
N SER A 147 -17.00 -0.76 -11.42
CA SER A 147 -17.03 -2.22 -11.42
C SER A 147 -15.60 -2.76 -11.47
N ARG A 148 -15.29 -3.70 -10.57
CA ARG A 148 -13.99 -4.38 -10.48
C ARG A 148 -13.67 -5.18 -11.73
N ASP A 149 -14.67 -5.77 -12.39
CA ASP A 149 -14.47 -6.56 -13.61
C ASP A 149 -13.99 -5.71 -14.80
N LYS A 150 -14.11 -4.38 -14.68
CA LYS A 150 -13.58 -3.42 -15.65
C LYS A 150 -12.18 -2.90 -15.29
N HIS A 151 -11.62 -3.31 -14.14
CA HIS A 151 -10.27 -2.93 -13.75
C HIS A 151 -9.27 -3.87 -14.38
N ALA A 152 -8.16 -3.36 -14.89
CA ALA A 152 -7.04 -4.18 -15.30
C ALA A 152 -6.48 -5.03 -14.14
N LEU A 153 -5.98 -6.23 -14.45
CA LEU A 153 -4.99 -6.95 -13.67
C LEU A 153 -3.85 -5.98 -13.35
N THR A 154 -3.41 -6.03 -12.11
CA THR A 154 -2.34 -5.21 -11.57
C THR A 154 -1.60 -6.06 -10.55
N GLY A 155 -0.45 -5.57 -10.10
CA GLY A 155 0.40 -6.20 -9.09
C GLY A 155 1.66 -5.36 -8.96
N LEU A 156 2.51 -5.69 -8.00
CA LEU A 156 3.77 -4.97 -7.77
C LEU A 156 4.72 -5.00 -8.97
N ALA A 157 4.57 -6.00 -9.85
CA ALA A 157 5.42 -6.24 -11.03
C ALA A 157 4.64 -6.26 -12.35
N HIS A 158 3.33 -5.98 -12.35
CA HIS A 158 2.52 -6.12 -13.57
C HIS A 158 2.86 -5.05 -14.61
N PHE A 159 3.04 -3.81 -14.15
CA PHE A 159 3.44 -2.66 -14.98
C PHE A 159 4.85 -2.21 -14.61
N PRO A 160 5.62 -1.65 -15.56
CA PRO A 160 6.90 -1.04 -15.23
C PRO A 160 6.69 0.16 -14.29
N LEU A 161 7.68 0.42 -13.44
CA LEU A 161 7.75 1.65 -12.68
C LEU A 161 8.10 2.83 -13.59
N CYS A 162 7.44 3.96 -13.37
CA CYS A 162 7.74 5.20 -14.08
C CYS A 162 9.01 5.85 -13.53
N HIS A 163 9.87 6.36 -14.42
CA HIS A 163 11.01 7.16 -14.01
C HIS A 163 10.62 8.50 -13.36
N SER A 164 11.25 8.75 -12.22
CA SER A 164 11.12 9.97 -11.44
C SER A 164 12.04 11.07 -11.96
N THR A 165 11.45 12.20 -12.37
CA THR A 165 12.16 13.42 -12.74
C THR A 165 11.72 14.57 -11.84
N LYS A 166 12.51 15.64 -11.75
CA LYS A 166 12.10 16.85 -11.03
C LYS A 166 10.73 17.37 -11.52
N SER A 167 10.48 17.31 -12.83
CA SER A 167 9.22 17.74 -13.44
C SER A 167 8.06 16.81 -13.05
N SER A 168 8.24 15.50 -13.18
CA SER A 168 7.17 14.55 -12.84
C SER A 168 6.82 14.59 -11.36
N LEU A 169 7.83 14.68 -10.49
CA LEU A 169 7.65 14.79 -9.04
C LEU A 169 7.04 16.13 -8.61
N THR A 170 7.23 17.22 -9.35
CA THR A 170 6.50 18.48 -9.09
C THR A 170 4.99 18.31 -9.27
N THR A 171 4.59 17.36 -10.12
CA THR A 171 3.18 17.04 -10.36
C THR A 171 2.68 15.95 -9.41
N SER A 172 3.53 15.02 -9.02
CA SER A 172 3.15 13.85 -8.23
C SER A 172 3.43 13.98 -6.73
N LEU A 173 4.27 14.91 -6.26
CA LEU A 173 4.57 15.09 -4.84
C LEU A 173 4.41 16.56 -4.41
N LYS A 174 4.05 16.75 -3.14
CA LYS A 174 3.90 18.09 -2.57
C LYS A 174 5.24 18.79 -2.30
N LYS A 175 6.21 18.09 -1.72
CA LYS A 175 7.59 18.59 -1.56
C LYS A 175 8.50 17.71 -2.43
N VAL A 176 9.07 18.33 -3.47
CA VAL A 176 9.96 17.65 -4.41
C VAL A 176 11.34 17.46 -3.76
N PRO A 177 11.89 16.23 -3.75
CA PRO A 177 13.18 15.98 -3.14
C PRO A 177 14.36 16.49 -4.00
N GLY A 178 15.57 16.47 -3.43
CA GLY A 178 16.81 16.84 -4.12
C GLY A 178 17.22 15.85 -5.21
N SER A 179 18.18 16.23 -6.06
CA SER A 179 18.65 15.40 -7.18
C SER A 179 19.24 14.06 -6.72
N ASP A 180 19.91 14.03 -5.57
CA ASP A 180 20.47 12.82 -4.96
C ASP A 180 19.38 11.80 -4.63
N VAL A 181 18.24 12.25 -4.11
CA VAL A 181 17.10 11.37 -3.82
C VAL A 181 16.42 10.95 -5.12
N ILE A 182 16.31 11.85 -6.11
CA ILE A 182 15.73 11.49 -7.42
C ILE A 182 16.55 10.41 -8.11
N GLU A 183 17.88 10.48 -8.03
CA GLU A 183 18.78 9.44 -8.51
C GLU A 183 18.51 8.09 -7.82
N MET A 184 18.36 8.09 -6.49
CA MET A 184 17.94 6.89 -5.75
C MET A 184 16.57 6.35 -6.20
N LEU A 185 15.58 7.21 -6.45
CA LEU A 185 14.28 6.75 -6.96
C LEU A 185 14.45 6.05 -8.31
N ASN A 186 15.22 6.65 -9.22
CA ASN A 186 15.48 6.07 -10.54
C ASN A 186 16.27 4.76 -10.45
N GLU A 187 17.28 4.66 -9.58
CA GLU A 187 18.02 3.41 -9.37
C GLU A 187 17.11 2.26 -8.89
N PHE A 188 16.19 2.56 -7.97
CA PHE A 188 15.19 1.59 -7.54
C PHE A 188 14.21 1.24 -8.66
N GLU A 189 13.74 2.23 -9.42
CA GLU A 189 12.83 2.05 -10.55
C GLU A 189 13.47 1.18 -11.65
N ASP A 190 14.73 1.44 -12.00
CA ASP A 190 15.52 0.67 -12.95
C ASP A 190 15.71 -0.77 -12.50
N LYS A 191 16.11 -0.97 -11.22
CA LYS A 191 16.29 -2.32 -10.65
C LYS A 191 15.00 -3.13 -10.70
N VAL A 192 13.87 -2.54 -10.28
CA VAL A 192 12.58 -3.23 -10.31
C VAL A 192 12.15 -3.54 -11.74
N ASN A 193 12.36 -2.61 -12.68
CA ASN A 193 12.01 -2.83 -14.09
C ASN A 193 12.84 -3.94 -14.72
N GLY A 194 14.16 -3.97 -14.50
CA GLY A 194 15.03 -5.04 -15.00
C GLY A 194 14.63 -6.41 -14.44
N LEU A 195 14.50 -6.53 -13.11
CA LEU A 195 14.07 -7.77 -12.45
C LEU A 195 12.68 -8.23 -12.89
N ARG A 196 11.77 -7.29 -13.14
CA ARG A 196 10.46 -7.57 -13.69
C ARG A 196 10.58 -8.19 -15.08
N ASP A 197 11.34 -7.56 -15.99
CA ASP A 197 11.45 -8.03 -17.37
C ASP A 197 12.08 -9.43 -17.43
N ASP A 198 13.12 -9.69 -16.63
CA ASP A 198 13.77 -11.00 -16.53
C ASP A 198 12.84 -12.06 -15.90
N MET A 199 12.11 -11.71 -14.84
CA MET A 199 11.09 -12.60 -14.25
C MET A 199 10.01 -12.97 -15.28
N LEU A 200 9.54 -11.99 -16.06
CA LEU A 200 8.54 -12.21 -17.11
C LEU A 200 9.09 -13.05 -18.27
N ALA A 201 10.41 -13.09 -18.45
CA ALA A 201 11.09 -13.99 -19.38
C ALA A 201 11.30 -15.41 -18.81
N GLY A 202 10.90 -15.67 -17.56
CA GLY A 202 10.96 -16.98 -16.92
C GLY A 202 12.12 -17.16 -15.94
N ASP A 203 12.86 -16.11 -15.60
CA ASP A 203 14.00 -16.20 -14.67
C ASP A 203 13.54 -16.30 -13.20
N GLU A 204 13.81 -17.45 -12.58
CA GLU A 204 13.52 -17.74 -11.17
C GLU A 204 14.35 -16.91 -10.20
N VAL A 205 15.61 -16.61 -10.53
CA VAL A 205 16.50 -15.78 -9.70
C VAL A 205 15.99 -14.35 -9.72
N ALA A 206 15.60 -13.84 -10.90
CA ALA A 206 15.00 -12.51 -11.01
C ALA A 206 13.70 -12.40 -10.21
N LYS A 207 12.86 -13.45 -10.19
CA LYS A 207 11.68 -13.51 -9.32
C LYS A 207 12.05 -13.38 -7.84
N LEU A 208 13.03 -14.17 -7.37
CA LEU A 208 13.48 -14.13 -5.97
C LEU A 208 14.02 -12.73 -5.62
N ASP A 209 14.86 -12.15 -6.47
CA ASP A 209 15.46 -10.83 -6.25
C ASP A 209 14.42 -9.70 -6.31
N LEU A 210 13.36 -9.85 -7.11
CA LEU A 210 12.23 -8.93 -7.13
C LEU A 210 11.44 -8.99 -5.81
N VAL A 211 11.20 -10.19 -5.28
CA VAL A 211 10.57 -10.37 -3.95
C VAL A 211 11.46 -9.81 -2.85
N LYS A 212 12.77 -10.06 -2.87
CA LYS A 212 13.76 -9.47 -1.95
C LYS A 212 13.71 -7.94 -2.00
N THR A 213 13.67 -7.36 -3.21
CA THR A 213 13.64 -5.91 -3.43
C THR A 213 12.37 -5.26 -2.87
N TRP A 214 11.18 -5.81 -3.17
CA TRP A 214 9.93 -5.30 -2.61
C TRP A 214 9.80 -5.56 -1.12
N SER A 215 10.29 -6.70 -0.61
CA SER A 215 10.29 -6.98 0.84
C SER A 215 11.21 -6.02 1.59
N LYS A 216 12.38 -5.67 1.03
CA LYS A 216 13.28 -4.64 1.56
C LYS A 216 12.61 -3.26 1.57
N PHE A 217 11.96 -2.89 0.46
CA PHE A 217 11.16 -1.65 0.41
C PHE A 217 10.11 -1.59 1.53
N MET A 218 9.32 -2.66 1.70
CA MET A 218 8.27 -2.73 2.72
C MET A 218 8.83 -2.78 4.15
N GLY A 219 9.95 -3.46 4.36
CA GLY A 219 10.68 -3.51 5.65
C GLY A 219 11.26 -2.15 6.03
N CYS A 220 11.99 -1.49 5.11
CA CYS A 220 12.48 -0.13 5.29
C CYS A 220 11.33 0.85 5.58
N LEU A 221 10.22 0.74 4.83
CA LEU A 221 9.03 1.57 5.05
C LEU A 221 8.46 1.37 6.46
N SER A 222 8.38 0.13 6.94
CA SER A 222 7.91 -0.16 8.30
C SER A 222 8.79 0.46 9.39
N TYR A 223 10.11 0.51 9.19
CA TYR A 223 11.05 1.16 10.09
C TYR A 223 10.93 2.68 10.09
N VAL A 224 10.81 3.27 8.90
CA VAL A 224 10.66 4.71 8.72
C VAL A 224 9.34 5.20 9.33
N GLU A 225 8.26 4.45 9.17
CA GLU A 225 6.93 4.82 9.67
C GLU A 225 6.74 4.50 11.16
N SER A 226 7.17 3.31 11.61
CA SER A 226 6.55 2.72 12.79
C SER A 226 7.49 1.98 13.73
N LEU A 227 8.30 1.02 13.26
CA LEU A 227 9.00 0.08 14.15
C LEU A 227 9.90 0.76 15.18
N THR A 228 10.59 1.84 14.80
CA THR A 228 11.48 2.60 15.71
C THR A 228 10.77 3.18 16.94
N THR A 229 9.44 3.25 16.94
CA THR A 229 8.64 3.84 18.03
C THR A 229 7.52 2.92 18.52
N ALA A 230 7.44 1.68 18.01
CA ALA A 230 6.32 0.79 18.28
C ALA A 230 6.20 0.42 19.76
N ASP A 231 7.32 0.30 20.47
CA ASP A 231 7.39 -0.09 21.89
C ASP A 231 7.67 1.07 22.85
N ALA A 232 7.57 2.32 22.35
CA ALA A 232 7.64 3.49 23.21
C ALA A 232 6.45 3.56 24.18
N SER A 233 6.66 4.20 25.34
CA SER A 233 5.61 4.42 26.35
C SER A 233 4.39 5.18 25.80
N SER A 234 4.59 6.04 24.80
CA SER A 234 3.52 6.72 24.08
C SER A 234 2.59 5.73 23.34
N SER A 235 3.16 4.75 22.65
CA SER A 235 2.42 3.69 21.97
C SER A 235 1.63 2.83 22.97
N VAL A 236 2.26 2.43 24.07
CA VAL A 236 1.59 1.70 25.17
C VAL A 236 0.41 2.50 25.75
N LYS A 237 0.59 3.81 25.97
CA LYS A 237 -0.48 4.69 26.48
C LYS A 237 -1.66 4.79 25.51
N VAL A 238 -1.41 4.89 24.21
CA VAL A 238 -2.48 4.91 23.20
C VAL A 238 -3.21 3.56 23.16
N ALA A 239 -2.48 2.44 23.22
CA ALA A 239 -3.10 1.12 23.31
C ALA A 239 -3.99 1.00 24.55
N GLY A 240 -3.53 1.43 25.73
CA GLY A 240 -4.32 1.41 26.96
C GLY A 240 -5.59 2.29 26.93
N LYS A 241 -5.67 3.25 26.01
CA LYS A 241 -6.84 4.12 25.82
C LYS A 241 -7.91 3.49 24.92
N TYR A 242 -7.50 2.76 23.88
CA TYR A 242 -8.41 2.30 22.81
C TYR A 242 -8.63 0.80 22.76
N ALA A 243 -7.67 0.01 23.24
CA ALA A 243 -7.76 -1.42 23.13
C ALA A 243 -8.91 -2.00 23.96
N PRO A 244 -9.56 -3.08 23.49
CA PRO A 244 -10.61 -3.73 24.26
C PRO A 244 -10.07 -4.34 25.56
N SER A 245 -10.96 -4.60 26.51
CA SER A 245 -10.62 -5.35 27.73
C SER A 245 -9.92 -6.66 27.38
N ASN A 246 -8.88 -7.01 28.16
CA ASN A 246 -8.03 -8.20 27.98
C ASN A 246 -7.15 -8.18 26.73
N TYR A 247 -7.03 -7.08 25.99
CA TYR A 247 -5.98 -6.92 24.99
C TYR A 247 -4.71 -6.39 25.65
N ARG A 248 -3.60 -7.10 25.47
CA ARG A 248 -2.26 -6.60 25.77
C ARG A 248 -1.55 -6.32 24.46
N LYS A 249 -1.14 -5.07 24.27
CA LYS A 249 -0.36 -4.65 23.10
C LYS A 249 0.88 -5.55 22.94
N PRO A 250 1.03 -6.29 21.83
CA PRO A 250 2.23 -7.05 21.54
C PRO A 250 3.44 -6.13 21.29
N ALA A 251 4.65 -6.66 21.47
CA ALA A 251 5.87 -5.96 21.08
C ALA A 251 5.90 -5.73 19.56
N GLY A 252 6.51 -4.65 19.08
CA GLY A 252 6.60 -4.31 17.66
C GLY A 252 5.31 -3.80 17.00
N VAL A 253 4.16 -3.83 17.70
CA VAL A 253 2.89 -3.27 17.21
C VAL A 253 2.77 -1.82 17.66
N LYS A 254 2.77 -0.86 16.73
CA LYS A 254 2.62 0.57 17.05
C LYS A 254 1.15 0.96 17.21
N PHE A 255 0.83 1.68 18.26
CA PHE A 255 -0.42 2.42 18.43
C PHE A 255 -0.11 3.91 18.42
N TYR A 256 -0.86 4.69 17.65
CA TYR A 256 -0.59 6.10 17.47
C TYR A 256 -1.90 6.89 17.31
N GLU A 257 -1.97 8.08 17.88
CA GLU A 257 -3.01 9.06 17.58
C GLU A 257 -2.43 10.11 16.64
N ASP A 258 -2.96 10.23 15.42
CA ASP A 258 -2.65 11.33 14.53
C ASP A 258 -3.33 12.61 15.05
N PRO A 259 -2.57 13.60 15.56
CA PRO A 259 -3.15 14.81 16.15
C PRO A 259 -3.86 15.69 15.12
N TYR A 260 -3.65 15.45 13.82
CA TYR A 260 -4.25 16.21 12.74
C TYR A 260 -5.55 15.59 12.20
N GLN A 261 -5.91 14.40 12.70
CA GLN A 261 -7.17 13.75 12.35
C GLN A 261 -8.24 14.06 13.40
N PRO A 262 -9.52 14.10 12.99
CA PRO A 262 -10.61 14.23 13.95
C PRO A 262 -10.67 12.98 14.86
N ALA A 263 -11.37 13.11 15.99
CA ALA A 263 -11.32 12.09 17.05
C ALA A 263 -11.76 10.69 16.58
N GLU A 264 -12.65 10.66 15.60
CA GLU A 264 -13.13 9.47 14.93
C GLU A 264 -12.07 8.73 14.10
N SER A 265 -11.04 9.41 13.58
CA SER A 265 -10.11 8.80 12.60
C SER A 265 -8.64 8.87 13.01
N LYS A 266 -8.34 9.43 14.18
CA LYS A 266 -6.96 9.63 14.64
C LYS A 266 -6.22 8.37 15.07
N LEU A 267 -6.91 7.31 15.47
CA LEU A 267 -6.25 6.08 15.90
C LEU A 267 -5.65 5.35 14.71
N ASN A 268 -4.36 5.02 14.78
CA ASN A 268 -3.64 4.20 13.80
C ASN A 268 -2.91 3.05 14.48
N ILE A 269 -2.89 1.89 13.83
CA ILE A 269 -2.38 0.63 14.39
C ILE A 269 -1.44 -0.08 13.41
N GLY A 270 -0.40 -0.68 14.00
CA GLY A 270 0.58 -1.54 13.36
C GLY A 270 1.54 -0.79 12.45
N LEU A 271 2.33 -1.56 11.71
CA LEU A 271 3.49 -1.06 10.95
C LEU A 271 3.12 -0.03 9.90
N TYR A 272 2.00 -0.27 9.23
CA TYR A 272 1.51 0.53 8.11
C TYR A 272 0.39 1.51 8.52
N GLN A 273 0.23 1.74 9.84
CA GLN A 273 -0.59 2.80 10.44
C GLN A 273 -2.04 2.82 9.91
N PHE A 274 -2.75 1.72 10.12
CA PHE A 274 -4.14 1.59 9.68
C PHE A 274 -5.13 2.10 10.72
N THR A 275 -6.17 2.80 10.27
CA THR A 275 -7.25 3.25 11.13
C THR A 275 -8.26 2.11 11.29
N PRO A 276 -8.50 1.56 12.50
CA PRO A 276 -9.35 0.40 12.72
C PRO A 276 -10.86 0.79 12.66
N ARG A 277 -11.30 1.26 11.50
CA ARG A 277 -12.70 1.61 11.19
C ARG A 277 -13.00 1.28 9.74
N TYR A 278 -14.14 0.67 9.49
CA TYR A 278 -14.55 0.28 8.13
C TYR A 278 -14.56 1.45 7.14
N THR A 279 -15.04 2.63 7.56
CA THR A 279 -15.08 3.85 6.74
C THR A 279 -13.71 4.50 6.54
N GLY A 280 -12.66 3.96 7.17
CA GLY A 280 -11.29 4.43 7.04
C GLY A 280 -10.53 3.76 5.90
N ASN A 281 -9.21 3.79 5.99
CA ASN A 281 -8.28 3.32 4.95
C ASN A 281 -8.11 1.78 4.88
N ILE A 282 -8.90 1.02 5.65
CA ILE A 282 -8.84 -0.46 5.70
C ILE A 282 -9.94 -1.13 4.88
N GLY A 283 -11.05 -0.45 4.56
CA GLY A 283 -12.21 -1.09 3.92
C GLY A 283 -11.86 -1.74 2.58
N ALA A 284 -11.09 -1.05 1.75
CA ALA A 284 -10.54 -1.59 0.51
C ALA A 284 -9.75 -2.89 0.73
N CYS A 285 -8.88 -2.88 1.74
CA CYS A 285 -8.06 -4.02 2.08
C CYS A 285 -8.90 -5.21 2.58
N LEU A 286 -9.84 -5.00 3.50
CA LEU A 286 -10.68 -6.08 4.04
C LEU A 286 -11.50 -6.77 2.94
N LYS A 287 -12.02 -6.00 2.00
CA LYS A 287 -12.71 -6.55 0.82
C LYS A 287 -11.77 -7.38 -0.04
N HIS A 288 -10.56 -6.88 -0.29
CA HIS A 288 -9.59 -7.62 -1.09
C HIS A 288 -9.10 -8.89 -0.38
N TRP A 289 -8.94 -8.85 0.94
CA TRP A 289 -8.65 -10.04 1.76
C TRP A 289 -9.71 -11.12 1.54
N ASN A 290 -11.00 -10.77 1.66
CA ASN A 290 -12.10 -11.71 1.47
C ASN A 290 -12.16 -12.30 0.05
N GLN A 291 -11.61 -11.59 -0.94
CA GLN A 291 -11.49 -12.10 -2.32
C GLN A 291 -10.33 -13.09 -2.46
N MET A 292 -9.18 -12.79 -1.87
CA MET A 292 -7.99 -13.65 -1.96
C MET A 292 -8.08 -14.88 -1.04
N TYR A 293 -8.74 -14.74 0.12
CA TYR A 293 -8.83 -15.78 1.14
C TYR A 293 -10.30 -16.05 1.53
N PRO A 294 -11.15 -16.50 0.59
CA PRO A 294 -12.57 -16.76 0.86
C PRO A 294 -12.81 -17.85 1.91
N GLN A 295 -11.83 -18.72 2.14
CA GLN A 295 -11.85 -19.74 3.19
C GLN A 295 -11.68 -19.17 4.61
N CYS A 296 -11.15 -17.96 4.74
CA CYS A 296 -10.93 -17.29 6.02
C CYS A 296 -11.33 -15.80 5.91
N PRO A 297 -12.64 -15.54 5.72
CA PRO A 297 -13.13 -14.20 5.54
C PRO A 297 -13.13 -13.43 6.85
N VAL A 298 -12.92 -12.12 6.74
CA VAL A 298 -13.05 -11.15 7.82
C VAL A 298 -14.36 -10.38 7.69
N ASN A 299 -14.98 -10.06 8.83
CA ASN A 299 -16.16 -9.22 8.84
C ASN A 299 -15.77 -7.77 8.48
N GLU A 300 -16.16 -7.31 7.29
CA GLU A 300 -15.96 -5.93 6.85
C GLU A 300 -16.57 -4.91 7.82
N LYS A 301 -17.67 -5.26 8.48
CA LYS A 301 -18.36 -4.41 9.46
C LYS A 301 -17.96 -4.73 10.91
N ALA A 302 -16.78 -5.33 11.10
CA ALA A 302 -16.23 -5.64 12.41
C ALA A 302 -16.19 -4.39 13.31
N SER A 303 -16.36 -4.59 14.61
CA SER A 303 -16.25 -3.51 15.58
C SER A 303 -14.82 -2.96 15.61
N GLN A 304 -14.63 -1.72 16.09
CA GLN A 304 -13.29 -1.17 16.28
C GLN A 304 -12.42 -2.08 17.17
N SER A 305 -13.02 -2.72 18.18
CA SER A 305 -12.33 -3.67 19.06
C SER A 305 -11.84 -4.91 18.32
N ASP A 306 -12.63 -5.46 17.41
CA ASP A 306 -12.24 -6.63 16.60
C ASP A 306 -11.14 -6.25 15.60
N LEU A 307 -11.27 -5.08 14.98
CA LEU A 307 -10.27 -4.55 14.06
C LEU A 307 -8.94 -4.26 14.79
N ILE A 308 -8.98 -3.79 16.04
CA ILE A 308 -7.78 -3.65 16.89
C ILE A 308 -7.09 -4.99 17.09
N ARG A 309 -7.84 -6.06 17.38
CA ARG A 309 -7.25 -7.40 17.57
C ARG A 309 -6.59 -7.90 16.29
N MET A 310 -7.25 -7.71 15.15
CA MET A 310 -6.78 -8.16 13.84
C MET A 310 -5.54 -7.39 13.34
N PHE A 311 -5.59 -6.06 13.34
CA PHE A 311 -4.47 -5.23 12.86
C PHE A 311 -3.34 -5.09 13.89
N GLY A 312 -3.66 -5.34 15.16
CA GLY A 312 -2.71 -5.32 16.28
C GLY A 312 -2.35 -6.71 16.77
N SER A 313 -2.48 -7.75 15.93
CA SER A 313 -2.03 -9.09 16.25
C SER A 313 -0.51 -9.14 16.41
N SER A 314 0.02 -10.16 17.09
CA SER A 314 1.46 -10.28 17.31
C SER A 314 2.26 -10.55 16.03
N HIS A 315 1.69 -11.32 15.09
CA HIS A 315 2.29 -11.58 13.78
C HIS A 315 2.02 -10.46 12.76
N GLN A 316 1.00 -9.62 13.01
CA GLN A 316 0.54 -8.54 12.14
C GLN A 316 0.29 -8.97 10.67
N GLY A 317 -0.21 -10.19 10.44
CA GLY A 317 -0.45 -10.72 9.09
C GLY A 317 -1.40 -9.82 8.27
N MET A 318 -2.53 -9.42 8.86
CA MET A 318 -3.43 -8.46 8.22
C MET A 318 -2.78 -7.10 7.95
N ASN A 319 -1.88 -6.64 8.84
CA ASN A 319 -1.16 -5.39 8.63
C ASN A 319 -0.23 -5.50 7.42
N ALA A 320 0.54 -6.59 7.33
CA ALA A 320 1.46 -6.86 6.22
C ALA A 320 0.69 -6.96 4.89
N PHE A 321 -0.39 -7.75 4.85
CA PHE A 321 -1.26 -7.85 3.68
C PHE A 321 -1.76 -6.49 3.23
N CYS A 322 -2.40 -5.73 4.13
CA CYS A 322 -2.93 -4.42 3.79
C CYS A 322 -1.83 -3.43 3.38
N GLY A 323 -0.65 -3.52 4.00
CA GLY A 323 0.50 -2.70 3.68
C GLY A 323 0.92 -2.84 2.22
N VAL A 324 1.16 -4.09 1.81
CA VAL A 324 1.51 -4.45 0.43
C VAL A 324 0.36 -4.12 -0.52
N ASN A 325 -0.87 -4.51 -0.16
CA ASN A 325 -2.03 -4.32 -1.01
C ASN A 325 -2.32 -2.86 -1.31
N LYS A 326 -2.01 -1.95 -0.39
CA LYS A 326 -2.19 -0.52 -0.61
C LYS A 326 -1.27 0.03 -1.71
N VAL A 327 -0.07 -0.53 -1.88
CA VAL A 327 0.82 -0.20 -3.01
C VAL A 327 0.21 -0.72 -4.31
N ALA A 328 -0.26 -1.97 -4.33
CA ALA A 328 -0.93 -2.54 -5.51
C ALA A 328 -2.22 -1.78 -5.88
N GLN A 329 -3.04 -1.37 -4.90
CA GLN A 329 -4.22 -0.52 -5.12
C GLN A 329 -3.84 0.85 -5.71
N THR A 330 -2.70 1.41 -5.28
CA THR A 330 -2.17 2.65 -5.84
C THR A 330 -1.78 2.50 -7.30
N PHE A 331 -1.20 1.35 -7.68
CA PHE A 331 -0.91 1.03 -9.07
C PHE A 331 -2.20 0.83 -9.87
N ALA A 332 -3.18 0.12 -9.30
CA ALA A 332 -4.46 -0.12 -9.94
C ALA A 332 -5.20 1.19 -10.24
N ILE A 333 -5.14 2.18 -9.34
CA ILE A 333 -5.68 3.52 -9.61
C ILE A 333 -5.01 4.17 -10.81
N GLN A 334 -3.68 4.16 -10.89
CA GLN A 334 -2.94 4.83 -11.97
C GLN A 334 -3.20 4.23 -13.34
N VAL A 335 -3.40 2.91 -13.39
CA VAL A 335 -3.68 2.16 -14.61
C VAL A 335 -5.14 2.35 -15.05
N ASN A 336 -6.08 2.35 -14.10
CA ASN A 336 -7.51 2.34 -14.39
C ASN A 336 -8.16 3.72 -14.40
N THR A 337 -7.48 4.77 -13.94
CA THR A 337 -8.06 6.12 -13.90
C THR A 337 -8.26 6.70 -15.29
N THR A 338 -9.29 7.53 -15.42
CA THR A 338 -9.50 8.45 -16.55
C THR A 338 -9.06 9.88 -16.22
N ALA A 339 -8.66 10.16 -14.98
CA ALA A 339 -8.22 11.48 -14.52
C ALA A 339 -6.69 11.61 -14.55
N SER A 340 -6.19 12.63 -15.25
CA SER A 340 -4.74 12.87 -15.41
C SER A 340 -3.98 13.14 -14.12
N LYS A 341 -4.67 13.67 -13.10
CA LYS A 341 -4.09 13.91 -11.77
C LYS A 341 -3.80 12.61 -11.01
N SER A 342 -4.54 11.53 -11.28
CA SER A 342 -4.48 10.28 -10.52
C SER A 342 -3.50 9.26 -11.11
N THR A 343 -2.61 9.71 -11.99
CA THR A 343 -1.60 8.88 -12.66
C THR A 343 -0.33 9.66 -12.93
N HIS A 344 0.78 8.96 -13.13
CA HIS A 344 2.08 9.59 -13.39
C HIS A 344 2.04 10.44 -14.68
N PRO A 345 2.75 11.59 -14.75
CA PRO A 345 2.73 12.46 -15.92
C PRO A 345 3.15 11.81 -17.24
N SER A 346 3.99 10.77 -17.21
CA SER A 346 4.37 10.00 -18.41
C SER A 346 3.19 9.24 -19.04
N ASN A 347 2.12 8.99 -18.29
CA ASN A 347 0.92 8.31 -18.79
C ASN A 347 -0.03 9.27 -19.53
N ARG A 348 0.39 10.52 -19.78
CA ARG A 348 -0.41 11.55 -20.45
C ARG A 348 0.05 11.71 -21.89
N SER A 349 -0.91 11.94 -22.79
CA SER A 349 -0.69 12.28 -24.19
C SER A 349 -1.44 13.57 -24.54
N SER A 350 -1.26 14.08 -25.77
CA SER A 350 -2.02 15.23 -26.28
C SER A 350 -3.53 14.98 -26.35
N SER A 351 -3.95 13.72 -26.44
CA SER A 351 -5.36 13.29 -26.55
C SER A 351 -5.95 12.80 -25.22
N GLY A 352 -5.21 12.89 -24.11
CA GLY A 352 -5.68 12.46 -22.79
C GLY A 352 -4.68 11.54 -22.09
N LEU A 353 -5.12 10.33 -21.76
CA LEU A 353 -4.25 9.32 -21.15
C LEU A 353 -3.87 8.26 -22.18
N VAL A 354 -2.64 7.76 -22.08
CA VAL A 354 -2.22 6.60 -22.85
C VAL A 354 -3.08 5.37 -22.47
N PRO A 355 -3.26 4.39 -23.37
CA PRO A 355 -3.98 3.16 -23.08
C PRO A 355 -3.41 2.47 -21.82
N ALA A 356 -4.28 1.84 -21.02
CA ALA A 356 -3.89 1.22 -19.74
C ALA A 356 -2.69 0.27 -19.87
N ALA A 357 -2.65 -0.56 -20.92
CA ALA A 357 -1.57 -1.49 -21.21
C ALA A 357 -0.21 -0.84 -21.51
N GLN A 358 -0.17 0.46 -21.81
CA GLN A 358 1.05 1.22 -22.11
C GLN A 358 1.46 2.14 -20.95
N ARG A 359 0.75 2.07 -19.82
CA ARG A 359 1.06 2.90 -18.65
C ARG A 359 2.19 2.27 -17.84
N CYS A 360 2.91 3.14 -17.14
CA CYS A 360 3.76 2.76 -16.01
C CYS A 360 3.09 3.18 -14.70
N VAL A 361 3.61 2.73 -13.57
CA VAL A 361 3.07 3.05 -12.23
C VAL A 361 4.16 3.60 -11.33
N THR A 362 3.80 4.33 -10.28
CA THR A 362 4.77 4.78 -9.27
C THR A 362 4.18 4.74 -7.88
N PRO A 363 4.95 4.38 -6.84
CA PRO A 363 4.50 4.57 -5.47
C PRO A 363 4.52 6.06 -5.07
N PHE A 364 5.26 6.92 -5.77
CA PHE A 364 5.54 8.30 -5.36
C PHE A 364 4.50 9.30 -5.89
N ILE A 365 3.29 9.23 -5.34
CA ILE A 365 2.14 10.02 -5.78
C ILE A 365 1.37 10.63 -4.60
N TYR A 366 0.93 11.87 -4.78
CA TYR A 366 0.42 12.72 -3.72
C TYR A 366 -0.90 12.22 -3.13
N ALA A 367 -1.07 12.52 -1.83
CA ALA A 367 -2.26 12.24 -1.06
C ALA A 367 -3.52 12.80 -1.73
N GLY A 368 -4.47 11.93 -2.08
CA GLY A 368 -5.72 12.34 -2.74
C GLY A 368 -5.66 12.37 -4.27
N TYR A 369 -4.49 12.11 -4.87
CA TYR A 369 -4.38 11.68 -6.27
C TYR A 369 -4.29 10.15 -6.38
N ALA A 370 -3.85 9.48 -5.32
CA ALA A 370 -3.97 8.03 -5.18
C ALA A 370 -4.34 7.63 -3.74
N TYR A 371 -4.41 6.31 -3.51
CA TYR A 371 -4.89 5.69 -2.27
C TYR A 371 -3.78 5.30 -1.28
N ASN A 372 -2.49 5.41 -1.63
CA ASN A 372 -1.45 5.20 -0.61
C ASN A 372 -1.44 6.33 0.41
N HIS A 373 -1.32 5.96 1.69
CA HIS A 373 -1.24 6.92 2.79
C HIS A 373 0.09 6.90 3.53
N PHE A 374 1.10 6.26 2.95
CA PHE A 374 2.44 6.18 3.51
C PHE A 374 3.16 7.51 3.36
N GLY A 375 3.60 8.10 4.47
CA GLY A 375 4.22 9.42 4.55
C GLY A 375 5.32 9.62 3.50
N PRO A 376 6.37 8.76 3.44
CA PRO A 376 7.42 8.86 2.44
C PRO A 376 6.92 8.85 0.99
N LEU A 377 5.81 8.16 0.71
CA LEU A 377 5.32 7.93 -0.65
C LEU A 377 4.37 9.03 -1.15
N GLN A 378 3.48 9.55 -0.28
CA GLN A 378 2.48 10.56 -0.67
C GLN A 378 2.77 11.97 -0.16
N ASN A 379 3.41 12.09 1.01
CA ASN A 379 3.64 13.34 1.72
C ASN A 379 5.13 13.45 2.07
N SER A 380 5.98 13.22 1.07
CA SER A 380 7.41 13.37 1.24
C SER A 380 7.69 14.74 1.86
N THR A 381 8.47 14.77 2.93
CA THR A 381 9.08 15.97 3.49
C THR A 381 10.43 16.24 2.84
N GLY A 382 10.79 15.49 1.79
CA GLY A 382 12.14 15.32 1.28
C GLY A 382 12.96 14.37 2.16
N ALA A 383 13.00 14.62 3.47
CA ALA A 383 13.82 13.87 4.41
C ALA A 383 13.32 12.43 4.67
N ASN A 384 12.00 12.22 4.78
CA ASN A 384 11.44 10.88 5.00
C ASN A 384 11.60 9.97 3.78
N LEU A 385 11.42 10.49 2.57
CA LEU A 385 11.65 9.77 1.32
C LEU A 385 13.14 9.45 1.14
N LYS A 386 14.03 10.41 1.43
CA LYS A 386 15.47 10.14 1.46
C LYS A 386 15.82 9.00 2.42
N LYS A 387 15.28 9.04 3.65
CA LYS A 387 15.51 7.99 4.66
C LYS A 387 15.04 6.62 4.17
N LEU A 388 13.86 6.55 3.54
CA LEU A 388 13.35 5.34 2.93
C LEU A 388 14.30 4.84 1.83
N MET A 389 14.56 5.64 0.80
CA MET A 389 15.35 5.19 -0.35
C MET A 389 16.80 4.87 0.01
N SER A 390 17.39 5.59 0.97
CA SER A 390 18.70 5.25 1.51
C SER A 390 18.72 3.87 2.17
N CYS A 391 17.64 3.46 2.84
CA CYS A 391 17.55 2.10 3.37
C CYS A 391 17.35 1.05 2.27
N VAL A 392 16.58 1.38 1.23
CA VAL A 392 16.28 0.45 0.14
C VAL A 392 17.52 0.14 -0.72
N LEU A 393 18.40 1.12 -0.93
CA LEU A 393 19.53 1.01 -1.85
C LEU A 393 20.90 0.79 -1.22
N LYS A 394 21.07 1.14 0.06
CA LYS A 394 22.26 0.71 0.81
C LYS A 394 22.17 -0.76 1.11
#